data_AF-A0A1B6FDH0-F1
#
_entry.id   AF-A0A1B6FDH0-F1
#
_cell.length_a   1.000
_cell.length_b   1.000
_cell.length_c   1.000
_cell.angle_alpha   90.00
_cell.angle_beta   90.00
_cell.angle_gamma   90.00
#
_symmetry.space_group_name_H-M   'P 1'
#
loop_
_entity.id
_entity.type
_entity.pdbx_description
1 polymer ?
#
loop_
_entity_poly.entity_id
_entity_poly.type
_entity_poly.pdbx_seq_one_letter_code
_entity_poly.pdbx_strand_id
1 'polypeptide(L)'
;FKQCFEKVGEATETALIVLAEKINPYNITKSNLDRRSAAIAVRQDLETKWKKEFTLEFSRDRKSMSSYCVPLKPTKLGDGPKLFVKGAPEGVLDRCSHARVNGRKLPLTPKMKSKILELTRQYGTGRDTLRCLALATADNPMRPDD
;
A
#
# COMPACT_ATOMS: atom_id res chain seq x y z
N PHE A 1 1.50 -21.64 25.90
CA PHE A 1 1.40 -20.51 24.95
C PHE A 1 1.67 -20.99 23.55
N LYS A 2 0.82 -20.65 22.57
CA LYS A 2 1.05 -21.05 21.17
C LYS A 2 2.26 -20.27 20.65
N GLN A 3 3.30 -20.98 20.22
CA GLN A 3 4.52 -20.41 19.65
C GLN A 3 4.27 -19.91 18.22
N CYS A 4 3.29 -19.04 18.01
CA CYS A 4 2.88 -18.53 16.70
C CYS A 4 2.77 -17.00 16.68
N PHE A 5 2.86 -16.41 15.49
CA PHE A 5 2.54 -15.00 15.29
C PHE A 5 1.03 -14.81 15.23
N GLU A 6 0.55 -13.75 15.87
CA GLU A 6 -0.86 -13.36 15.90
C GLU A 6 -1.04 -11.99 15.26
N LYS A 7 -2.22 -11.76 14.69
CA LYS A 7 -2.57 -10.47 14.10
C LYS A 7 -2.86 -9.44 15.20
N VAL A 8 -2.50 -8.19 14.96
CA VAL A 8 -2.94 -7.04 15.76
C VAL A 8 -3.68 -6.10 14.82
N GLY A 9 -4.97 -5.88 15.08
CA GLY A 9 -5.87 -5.12 14.21
C GLY A 9 -6.58 -5.98 13.15
N GLU A 10 -6.97 -5.34 12.06
CA GLU A 10 -7.73 -5.94 10.97
C GLU A 10 -6.91 -6.97 10.18
N ALA A 11 -7.55 -8.08 9.82
CA ALA A 11 -6.87 -9.19 9.12
C ALA A 11 -6.32 -8.75 7.77
N THR A 12 -7.07 -7.92 7.04
CA THR A 12 -6.68 -7.38 5.73
C THR A 12 -5.39 -6.55 5.83
N GLU A 13 -5.25 -5.75 6.88
CA GLU A 13 -4.08 -4.88 7.06
C GLU A 13 -2.87 -5.65 7.56
N THR A 14 -3.09 -6.61 8.46
CA THR A 14 -2.04 -7.52 8.92
C THR A 14 -1.47 -8.31 7.74
N ALA A 15 -2.30 -8.76 6.81
CA ALA A 15 -1.84 -9.46 5.60
C ALA A 15 -0.89 -8.59 4.75
N LEU A 16 -1.14 -7.28 4.66
CA LEU A 16 -0.25 -6.35 3.96
C LEU A 16 1.09 -6.12 4.68
N ILE A 17 1.08 -6.10 6.03
CA ILE A 17 2.32 -6.07 6.82
C ILE A 17 3.13 -7.33 6.53
N VAL A 18 2.50 -8.51 6.63
CA VAL A 18 3.16 -9.79 6.35
C VAL A 18 3.69 -9.84 4.92
N LEU A 19 2.94 -9.32 3.94
CA LEU A 19 3.41 -9.22 2.55
C LEU A 19 4.66 -8.33 2.44
N ALA A 20 4.66 -7.15 3.05
CA ALA A 20 5.83 -6.26 3.04
C ALA A 20 7.06 -6.92 3.69
N GLU A 21 6.87 -7.63 4.80
CA GLU A 21 7.93 -8.36 5.49
C GLU A 21 8.51 -9.51 4.64
N LYS A 22 7.67 -10.17 3.82
CA LYS A 22 8.10 -11.22 2.89
C LYS A 22 8.80 -10.68 1.65
N ILE A 23 8.31 -9.56 1.10
CA ILE A 23 8.95 -8.92 -0.07
C ILE A 23 10.31 -8.34 0.31
N ASN A 24 10.42 -7.71 1.48
CA ASN A 24 11.63 -7.06 1.99
C ASN A 24 12.37 -6.23 0.91
N PRO A 25 11.72 -5.19 0.35
CA PRO A 25 12.21 -4.50 -0.85
C PRO A 25 13.54 -3.75 -0.66
N TYR A 26 13.99 -3.58 0.58
CA TYR A 26 15.24 -2.92 0.94
C TYR A 26 16.28 -3.88 1.51
N ASN A 27 16.06 -5.19 1.44
CA ASN A 27 16.98 -6.22 1.95
C ASN A 27 17.38 -5.98 3.42
N ILE A 28 16.42 -5.60 4.26
CA ILE A 28 16.64 -5.39 5.69
C ILE A 28 17.03 -6.72 6.34
N THR A 29 18.14 -6.71 7.08
CA THR A 29 18.64 -7.87 7.81
C THR A 29 17.68 -8.26 8.92
N LYS A 30 17.30 -9.55 8.96
CA LYS A 30 16.43 -10.12 9.99
C LYS A 30 17.13 -11.14 10.89
N SER A 31 18.40 -11.47 10.58
CA SER A 31 19.22 -12.34 11.41
C SER A 31 19.64 -11.62 12.70
N ASN A 32 19.89 -12.39 13.75
CA ASN A 32 20.31 -11.88 15.07
C ASN A 32 19.30 -10.93 15.74
N LEU A 33 18.07 -10.87 15.25
CA LEU A 33 16.96 -10.22 15.92
C LEU A 33 16.16 -11.26 16.71
N ASP A 34 15.55 -10.84 17.80
CA ASP A 34 14.55 -11.66 18.47
C ASP A 34 13.34 -11.88 17.54
N ARG A 35 12.55 -12.91 17.86
CA ARG A 35 11.42 -13.34 17.05
C ARG A 35 10.43 -12.22 16.74
N ARG A 36 10.21 -11.28 17.66
CA ARG A 36 9.28 -10.16 17.48
C ARG A 36 9.87 -9.13 16.54
N SER A 37 11.11 -8.69 16.80
CA SER A 37 11.77 -7.67 15.98
C SER A 37 11.96 -8.13 14.54
N ALA A 38 12.31 -9.40 14.31
CA ALA A 38 12.42 -9.98 12.98
C ALA A 38 11.09 -9.95 12.18
N ALA A 39 9.95 -10.02 12.88
CA ALA A 39 8.63 -10.07 12.27
C ALA A 39 8.09 -8.69 11.82
N ILE A 40 8.72 -7.60 12.24
CA ILE A 40 8.30 -6.22 11.92
C ILE A 40 9.46 -5.34 11.42
N ALA A 41 10.61 -5.94 11.07
CA ALA A 41 11.83 -5.20 10.73
C ALA A 41 11.63 -4.30 9.49
N VAL A 42 10.92 -4.77 8.47
CA VAL A 42 10.67 -3.98 7.24
C VAL A 42 9.71 -2.83 7.54
N ARG A 43 8.66 -3.08 8.33
CA ARG A 43 7.75 -2.04 8.81
C ARG A 43 8.50 -0.97 9.60
N GLN A 44 9.33 -1.36 10.55
CA GLN A 44 10.11 -0.42 11.37
C GLN A 44 11.06 0.42 10.51
N ASP A 45 11.75 -0.18 9.55
CA ASP A 45 12.57 0.56 8.59
C ASP A 45 11.76 1.59 7.78
N LEU A 46 10.55 1.23 7.32
CA LEU A 46 9.64 2.15 6.62
C LEU A 46 9.22 3.34 7.50
N GLU A 47 8.98 3.13 8.79
CA GLU A 47 8.67 4.19 9.75
C GLU A 47 9.83 5.19 9.92
N THR A 48 11.09 4.81 9.63
CA THR A 48 12.23 5.73 9.59
C THR A 48 12.33 6.56 8.31
N LYS A 49 11.61 6.17 7.25
CA LYS A 49 11.64 6.80 5.92
C LYS A 49 10.44 7.71 5.70
N TRP A 50 9.32 7.43 6.34
CA TRP A 50 8.06 8.15 6.18
C TRP A 50 7.44 8.46 7.54
N LYS A 51 7.14 9.73 7.78
CA LYS A 51 6.28 10.16 8.87
C LYS A 51 4.85 10.16 8.38
N LYS A 52 3.98 9.36 9.00
CA LYS A 52 2.53 9.42 8.77
C LYS A 52 1.96 10.56 9.60
N GLU A 53 1.41 11.58 8.95
CA GLU A 53 0.77 12.71 9.64
C GLU A 53 -0.65 12.34 10.07
N PHE A 54 -1.47 11.83 9.14
CA PHE A 54 -2.84 11.40 9.43
C PHE A 54 -3.33 10.35 8.44
N THR A 55 -4.48 9.75 8.77
CA THR A 55 -5.19 8.79 7.94
C THR A 55 -6.55 9.36 7.58
N LEU A 56 -6.91 9.29 6.29
CA LEU A 56 -8.28 9.43 5.84
C LEU A 56 -8.94 8.06 5.94
N GLU A 57 -9.66 7.85 7.03
CA GLU A 57 -10.23 6.56 7.43
C GLU A 57 -11.23 6.00 6.44
N PHE A 58 -11.25 4.67 6.28
CA PHE A 58 -12.12 3.99 5.33
C PHE A 58 -13.57 4.48 5.44
N SER A 59 -14.16 4.87 4.30
CA SER A 59 -15.62 5.06 4.18
C SER A 59 -16.19 4.05 3.19
N ARG A 60 -17.41 3.60 3.50
CA ARG A 60 -18.20 2.71 2.64
C ARG A 60 -18.54 3.36 1.29
N ASP A 61 -18.69 4.67 1.24
CA ASP A 61 -19.10 5.39 0.03
C ASP A 61 -17.99 5.36 -1.03
N ARG A 62 -16.76 5.65 -0.60
CA ARG A 62 -15.58 5.67 -1.47
C ARG A 62 -14.78 4.36 -1.50
N LYS A 63 -15.16 3.39 -0.66
CA LYS A 63 -14.56 2.05 -0.50
C LYS A 63 -13.03 2.05 -0.50
N SER A 64 -12.43 3.05 0.14
CA SER A 64 -10.98 3.23 0.19
C SER A 64 -10.58 4.04 1.41
N MET A 65 -9.32 3.89 1.79
CA MET A 65 -8.66 4.70 2.82
C MET A 65 -7.28 5.14 2.33
N SER A 66 -6.72 6.14 2.99
CA SER A 66 -5.39 6.61 2.63
C SER A 66 -4.63 7.22 3.80
N SER A 67 -3.30 7.21 3.73
CA SER A 67 -2.43 7.83 4.73
C SER A 67 -1.62 8.94 4.09
N TYR A 68 -1.65 10.13 4.70
CA TYR A 68 -0.81 11.25 4.32
C TYR A 68 0.55 11.10 4.99
N CYS A 69 1.59 10.98 4.19
CA CYS A 69 2.94 10.72 4.67
C CYS A 69 3.93 11.74 4.12
N VAL A 70 4.78 12.27 4.99
CA VAL A 70 5.89 13.15 4.65
C VAL A 70 7.18 12.33 4.67
N PRO A 71 8.05 12.42 3.65
CA PRO A 71 9.32 11.71 3.65
C PRO A 71 10.26 12.29 4.71
N LEU A 72 10.91 11.41 5.48
CA LEU A 72 11.95 11.77 6.46
C LEU A 72 13.37 11.69 5.86
N LYS A 73 13.49 11.03 4.71
CA LYS A 73 14.72 10.83 3.94
C LYS A 73 14.39 10.93 2.45
N PRO A 74 15.35 11.23 1.56
CA PRO A 74 15.11 11.23 0.12
C PRO A 74 14.53 9.90 -0.36
N THR A 75 13.49 9.96 -1.21
CA THR A 75 12.79 8.77 -1.69
C THR A 75 12.72 8.74 -3.21
N LYS A 76 12.55 7.54 -3.79
CA LYS A 76 12.31 7.38 -5.24
C LYS A 76 10.99 8.01 -5.71
N LEU A 77 10.12 8.44 -4.79
CA LEU A 77 8.86 9.10 -5.08
C LEU A 77 8.98 10.64 -4.97
N GLY A 78 10.19 11.16 -4.75
CA GLY A 78 10.46 12.58 -4.52
C GLY A 78 10.40 12.97 -3.03
N ASP A 79 10.66 14.25 -2.77
CA ASP A 79 10.83 14.80 -1.41
C ASP A 79 9.54 15.46 -0.85
N GLY A 80 8.50 15.57 -1.68
CA GLY A 80 7.20 16.09 -1.25
C GLY A 80 6.33 15.03 -0.58
N PRO A 81 5.29 15.46 0.17
CA PRO A 81 4.32 14.57 0.79
C PRO A 81 3.63 13.65 -0.23
N LYS A 82 3.13 12.51 0.24
CA LYS A 82 2.40 11.52 -0.55
C LYS A 82 1.15 11.08 0.18
N LEU A 83 0.09 10.84 -0.59
CA LEU A 83 -1.12 10.20 -0.08
C LEU A 83 -1.14 8.76 -0.60
N PHE A 84 -0.81 7.80 0.27
CA PHE A 84 -0.83 6.37 -0.07
C PHE A 84 -2.23 5.82 0.09
N VAL A 85 -2.81 5.26 -0.97
CA VAL A 85 -4.22 4.86 -1.03
C VAL A 85 -4.32 3.35 -1.19
N LYS A 86 -5.25 2.72 -0.44
CA LYS A 86 -5.69 1.35 -0.68
C LYS A 86 -7.22 1.27 -0.69
N GLY A 87 -7.79 0.40 -1.52
CA GLY A 87 -9.25 0.25 -1.57
C GLY A 87 -9.75 -0.70 -2.64
N ALA A 88 -11.07 -0.64 -2.88
CA ALA A 88 -11.74 -1.38 -3.94
C ALA A 88 -11.17 -0.98 -5.31
N PRO A 89 -10.79 -1.96 -6.16
CA PRO A 89 -10.12 -1.68 -7.44
C PRO A 89 -10.83 -0.68 -8.34
N GLU A 90 -12.13 -0.81 -8.52
CA GLU A 90 -12.95 0.04 -9.39
C GLU A 90 -12.87 1.49 -8.94
N GLY A 91 -13.23 1.77 -7.67
CA GLY A 91 -13.28 3.13 -7.13
C GLY A 91 -11.91 3.80 -6.94
N VAL A 92 -10.83 3.02 -6.80
CA VAL A 92 -9.47 3.58 -6.78
C VAL A 92 -9.02 3.90 -8.20
N LEU A 93 -9.20 2.99 -9.17
CA LEU A 93 -8.79 3.20 -10.56
C LEU A 93 -9.57 4.32 -11.25
N ASP A 94 -10.84 4.53 -10.90
CA ASP A 94 -11.64 5.66 -11.40
C ASP A 94 -11.04 7.03 -11.07
N ARG A 95 -10.28 7.13 -9.98
CA ARG A 95 -9.61 8.36 -9.54
C ARG A 95 -8.14 8.42 -9.97
N CYS A 96 -7.64 7.40 -10.66
CA CYS A 96 -6.25 7.37 -11.12
C CYS A 96 -6.15 7.97 -12.53
N SER A 97 -5.35 9.02 -12.68
CA SER A 97 -5.01 9.61 -14.00
C SER A 97 -3.74 9.01 -14.61
N HIS A 98 -2.90 8.36 -13.80
CA HIS A 98 -1.61 7.82 -14.19
C HIS A 98 -1.40 6.41 -13.63
N ALA A 99 -0.54 5.65 -14.31
CA ALA A 99 -0.01 4.36 -13.87
C ALA A 99 1.50 4.46 -13.61
N ARG A 100 2.02 3.62 -12.71
CA ARG A 100 3.46 3.44 -12.52
C ARG A 100 3.93 2.18 -13.22
N VAL A 101 4.89 2.34 -14.13
CA VAL A 101 5.52 1.23 -14.86
C VAL A 101 7.03 1.37 -14.71
N ASN A 102 7.66 0.40 -14.04
CA ASN A 102 9.11 0.40 -13.78
C ASN A 102 9.64 1.72 -13.17
N GLY A 103 8.89 2.28 -12.21
CA GLY A 103 9.22 3.54 -11.55
C GLY A 103 8.87 4.81 -12.34
N ARG A 104 8.41 4.69 -13.59
CA ARG A 104 8.00 5.83 -14.41
C ARG A 104 6.49 6.06 -14.33
N LYS A 105 6.09 7.33 -14.37
CA LYS A 105 4.70 7.77 -14.40
C LYS A 105 4.24 7.92 -15.85
N LEU A 106 3.19 7.18 -16.23
CA LEU A 106 2.59 7.22 -17.57
C LEU A 106 1.09 7.51 -17.45
N PRO A 107 0.45 8.17 -18.45
CA PRO A 107 -1.00 8.33 -18.47
C PRO A 107 -1.71 6.97 -18.39
N LEU A 108 -2.72 6.84 -17.52
CA LEU A 108 -3.52 5.63 -17.43
C LEU A 108 -4.51 5.62 -18.60
N THR A 109 -4.21 4.84 -19.63
CA THR A 109 -5.11 4.71 -20.78
C THR A 109 -6.34 3.84 -20.46
N PRO A 110 -7.47 4.03 -21.15
CA PRO A 110 -8.65 3.18 -20.98
C PRO A 110 -8.32 1.69 -21.17
N LYS A 111 -7.50 1.34 -22.16
CA LYS A 111 -7.06 -0.03 -22.41
C LYS A 111 -6.30 -0.64 -21.23
N MET A 112 -5.41 0.14 -20.59
CA MET A 112 -4.70 -0.31 -19.39
C MET A 112 -5.66 -0.52 -18.22
N LYS A 113 -6.57 0.44 -18.00
CA LYS A 113 -7.58 0.36 -16.93
C LYS A 113 -8.47 -0.88 -17.09
N SER A 114 -9.00 -1.12 -18.28
CA SER A 114 -9.81 -2.31 -18.58
C SER A 114 -9.05 -3.61 -18.32
N LYS A 115 -7.78 -3.70 -18.73
CA LYS A 115 -6.95 -4.89 -18.49
C LYS A 115 -6.73 -5.16 -17.00
N ILE A 116 -6.53 -4.13 -16.18
CA ILE A 116 -6.37 -4.28 -14.73
C ILE A 116 -7.67 -4.78 -14.09
N LEU A 117 -8.82 -4.22 -14.48
CA LEU A 117 -10.13 -4.63 -13.98
C LEU A 117 -10.49 -6.06 -14.38
N GLU A 118 -10.18 -6.47 -15.60
CA GLU A 118 -10.41 -7.84 -16.06
C GLU A 118 -9.61 -8.86 -15.24
N LEU A 119 -8.31 -8.59 -15.00
CA LEU A 119 -7.48 -9.46 -14.17
C LEU A 119 -7.96 -9.51 -12.72
N THR A 120 -8.39 -8.37 -12.19
CA THR A 120 -8.98 -8.28 -10.84
C THR A 120 -10.24 -9.14 -10.74
N ARG A 121 -11.11 -9.09 -11.75
CA ARG A 121 -12.31 -9.93 -11.82
C ARG A 121 -11.93 -11.41 -11.86
N GLN A 122 -10.93 -11.79 -12.66
CA GLN A 122 -10.45 -13.16 -12.72
C GLN A 122 -9.99 -13.67 -11.35
N TYR A 123 -9.22 -12.88 -10.61
CA TYR A 123 -8.80 -13.23 -9.24
C TYR A 123 -9.97 -13.30 -8.26
N GLY A 124 -10.91 -12.36 -8.35
CA GLY A 124 -12.03 -12.25 -7.40
C GLY A 124 -13.15 -13.25 -7.63
N THR A 125 -13.45 -13.63 -8.87
CA THR A 125 -14.57 -14.51 -9.23
C THR A 125 -14.14 -15.85 -9.83
N GLY A 126 -12.84 -16.06 -10.03
CA GLY A 126 -12.29 -17.33 -10.50
C GLY A 126 -12.12 -18.33 -9.35
N ARG A 127 -11.32 -19.38 -9.61
CA ARG A 127 -11.03 -20.44 -8.63
C ARG A 127 -10.35 -19.92 -7.36
N ASP A 128 -9.56 -18.85 -7.48
CA ASP A 128 -8.77 -18.32 -6.36
C ASP A 128 -9.65 -17.56 -5.36
N THR A 129 -10.75 -16.95 -5.80
CA THR A 129 -11.70 -16.18 -4.97
C THR A 129 -11.02 -15.13 -4.06
N LEU A 130 -10.02 -14.43 -4.60
CA LEU A 130 -9.18 -13.51 -3.84
C LEU A 130 -9.90 -12.19 -3.56
N ARG A 131 -9.74 -11.69 -2.33
CA ARG A 131 -10.07 -10.29 -2.00
C ARG A 131 -8.99 -9.37 -2.58
N CYS A 132 -9.30 -8.74 -3.71
CA CYS A 132 -8.38 -7.83 -4.38
C CYS A 132 -8.42 -6.42 -3.78
N LEU A 133 -7.24 -5.79 -3.68
CA LEU A 133 -7.08 -4.38 -3.30
C LEU A 133 -6.26 -3.67 -4.38
N ALA A 134 -6.73 -2.50 -4.81
CA ALA A 134 -5.89 -1.59 -5.56
C ALA A 134 -5.06 -0.74 -4.61
N LEU A 135 -3.78 -0.56 -4.95
CA LEU A 135 -2.84 0.31 -4.26
C LEU A 135 -2.49 1.46 -5.21
N ALA A 136 -2.66 2.69 -4.75
CA ALA A 136 -2.38 3.90 -5.53
C ALA A 136 -1.65 4.94 -4.67
N THR A 137 -1.17 6.00 -5.30
CA THR A 137 -0.51 7.10 -4.58
C THR A 137 -0.81 8.40 -5.30
N ALA A 138 -1.32 9.40 -4.58
CA ALA A 138 -1.34 10.76 -5.07
C ALA A 138 0.06 11.36 -4.93
N ASP A 139 0.69 11.73 -6.05
CA ASP A 139 2.08 12.21 -6.08
C ASP A 139 2.23 13.59 -5.42
N ASN A 140 1.23 14.46 -5.58
CA ASN A 140 1.22 15.83 -5.09
C ASN A 140 -0.14 16.09 -4.39
N PRO A 141 -0.36 15.54 -3.19
CA PRO A 141 -1.58 15.81 -2.44
C PRO A 141 -1.63 17.27 -1.99
N MET A 142 -2.83 17.83 -1.82
CA MET A 142 -3.02 19.14 -1.19
C MET A 142 -2.45 19.14 0.22
N ARG A 143 -2.02 20.31 0.71
CA ARG A 143 -1.61 20.43 2.11
C ARG A 143 -2.85 20.32 3.00
N PRO A 144 -2.71 19.88 4.25
CA PRO A 144 -3.85 19.71 5.15
C PRO A 144 -4.58 21.02 5.47
N ASP A 145 -3.86 22.14 5.38
CA ASP A 145 -4.35 23.48 5.70
C ASP A 145 -4.91 24.23 4.46
N ASP A 146 -4.83 23.63 3.26
CA ASP A 146 -5.38 24.16 2.01
C ASP A 146 -6.74 23.52 1.67
#